data_AF-A0A1L3A3L6-F1
#
_entry.id   AF-A0A1L3A3L6-F1
#
_cell.length_a   1.000
_cell.length_b   1.000
_cell.length_c   1.000
_cell.angle_alpha   90.00
_cell.angle_beta   90.00
_cell.angle_gamma   90.00
#
_symmetry.space_group_name_H-M   'P 1'
#
loop_
_entity.id
_entity.type
_entity.pdbx_description
1 polymer ?
#
loop_
_entity_poly.entity_id
_entity_poly.type
_entity_poly.pdbx_seq_one_letter_code
_entity_poly.pdbx_strand_id
1 'polypeptide(L)'
;VPFEGIVTYNTLEGASEETLAQLRAIEGLGAQDWVGLFSPSGVRTLAALREGVPGFALVRKASIGRTTSTAIESELGEVAEAVADKPNAEKFLEAIRQHDAVSPSHRTSEYGGS
;
A
#
# COMPACT_ATOMS: atom_id res chain seq x y z
N VAL A 1 -0.91 29.74 24.20
CA VAL A 1 -0.73 30.48 22.92
C VAL A 1 -1.34 29.62 21.83
N PRO A 2 -2.27 30.11 20.99
CA PRO A 2 -2.79 29.32 19.89
C PRO A 2 -1.67 29.08 18.86
N PHE A 3 -1.61 27.86 18.31
CA PHE A 3 -0.70 27.55 17.21
C PHE A 3 -1.27 28.15 15.92
N GLU A 4 -0.51 29.04 15.29
CA GLU A 4 -0.80 29.54 13.94
C GLU A 4 -0.13 28.61 12.93
N GLY A 5 -0.94 27.88 12.16
CA GLY A 5 -0.44 26.94 11.15
C GLY A 5 0.05 27.67 9.91
N ILE A 6 1.31 27.44 9.51
CA ILE A 6 1.85 27.93 8.23
C ILE A 6 1.61 26.86 7.16
N VAL A 7 0.77 27.16 6.17
CA VAL A 7 0.56 26.29 5.01
C VAL A 7 1.67 26.56 4.00
N THR A 8 2.58 25.61 3.81
CA THR A 8 3.72 25.75 2.88
C THR A 8 3.47 25.13 1.50
N TYR A 9 2.53 24.19 1.41
CA TYR A 9 2.04 23.61 0.16
C TYR A 9 0.69 22.91 0.36
N ASN A 10 -0.04 22.70 -0.74
CA ASN A 10 -1.25 21.88 -0.76
C ASN A 10 -0.95 20.57 -1.50
N THR A 11 -1.28 19.44 -0.89
CA THR A 11 -1.28 18.16 -1.59
C THR A 11 -2.58 18.06 -2.38
N LEU A 12 -2.49 17.86 -3.69
CA LEU A 12 -3.65 17.55 -4.51
C LEU A 12 -4.06 16.10 -4.23
N GLU A 13 -5.33 15.88 -3.92
CA GLU A 13 -5.85 14.53 -3.67
C GLU A 13 -6.11 13.79 -5.00
N GLY A 14 -5.87 12.48 -5.00
CA GLY A 14 -6.12 11.62 -6.15
C GLY A 14 -4.90 11.41 -7.07
N ALA A 15 -5.12 10.67 -8.15
CA ALA A 15 -4.14 10.42 -9.19
C ALA A 15 -4.55 11.15 -10.48
N SER A 16 -3.59 11.65 -11.24
CA SER A 16 -3.86 12.18 -12.58
C SER A 16 -4.35 11.06 -13.52
N GLU A 17 -5.06 11.41 -14.59
CA GLU A 17 -5.48 10.44 -15.62
C GLU A 17 -4.28 9.68 -16.23
N GLU A 18 -3.13 10.35 -16.37
CA GLU A 18 -1.90 9.71 -16.83
C GLU A 18 -1.43 8.64 -15.83
N THR A 19 -1.40 8.95 -14.53
CA THR A 19 -1.06 7.98 -13.49
C THR A 19 -2.06 6.84 -13.45
N LEU A 20 -3.36 7.11 -13.59
CA LEU A 20 -4.39 6.07 -13.66
C LEU A 20 -4.18 5.14 -14.86
N ALA A 21 -3.84 5.68 -16.04
CA ALA A 21 -3.53 4.89 -17.22
C ALA A 21 -2.31 3.99 -17.01
N GLN A 22 -1.25 4.51 -16.37
CA GLN A 22 -0.06 3.73 -16.03
C GLN A 22 -0.37 2.62 -15.03
N LEU A 23 -1.15 2.92 -13.97
CA LEU A 23 -1.53 1.92 -12.97
C LEU A 23 -2.41 0.81 -13.57
N ARG A 24 -3.34 1.16 -14.47
CA ARG A 24 -4.18 0.18 -15.20
C ARG A 24 -3.39 -0.70 -16.17
N ALA A 25 -2.23 -0.23 -16.63
CA ALA A 25 -1.36 -0.98 -17.54
C ALA A 25 -0.50 -2.03 -16.81
N ILE A 26 -0.52 -2.08 -15.47
CA ILE A 26 0.19 -3.11 -14.70
C ILE A 26 -0.57 -4.44 -14.81
N GLU A 27 -0.11 -5.30 -15.72
CA GLU A 27 -0.69 -6.63 -15.91
C GLU A 27 -0.40 -7.54 -14.70
N GLY A 28 -1.40 -8.32 -14.29
CA GLY A 28 -1.23 -9.37 -13.28
C GLY A 28 -1.18 -8.89 -11.83
N LEU A 29 -1.40 -7.60 -11.57
CA LEU A 29 -1.46 -7.08 -10.20
C LEU A 29 -2.54 -7.79 -9.37
N GLY A 30 -2.20 -8.26 -8.17
CA GLY A 30 -3.14 -8.95 -7.31
C GLY A 30 -2.61 -9.33 -5.93
N ALA A 31 -3.13 -10.42 -5.37
CA ALA A 31 -2.93 -10.80 -3.97
C ALA A 31 -1.50 -11.24 -3.57
N GLN A 32 -0.57 -11.27 -4.53
CA GLN A 32 0.85 -11.52 -4.27
C GLN A 32 1.67 -10.23 -4.23
N ASP A 33 1.11 -9.12 -4.70
CA ASP A 33 1.77 -7.84 -4.78
C ASP A 33 1.54 -7.02 -3.52
N TRP A 34 2.44 -6.07 -3.31
CA TRP A 34 2.41 -5.15 -2.19
C TRP A 34 2.14 -3.72 -2.65
N VAL A 35 1.29 -3.02 -1.91
CA VAL A 35 1.23 -1.56 -1.91
C VAL A 35 1.83 -1.03 -0.61
N GLY A 36 2.81 -0.14 -0.75
CA GLY A 36 3.43 0.53 0.38
C GLY A 36 2.75 1.86 0.70
N LEU A 37 2.32 2.03 1.94
CA LEU A 37 1.55 3.18 2.42
C LEU A 37 2.31 3.92 3.51
N PHE A 38 2.53 5.21 3.28
CA PHE A 38 3.41 6.05 4.11
C PHE A 38 2.67 7.13 4.90
N SER A 39 1.38 7.31 4.67
CA SER A 39 0.54 8.31 5.35
C SER A 39 -0.95 7.98 5.21
N PRO A 40 -1.81 8.52 6.09
CA PRO A 40 -3.27 8.45 5.93
C PRO A 40 -3.78 9.01 4.59
N SER A 41 -3.13 10.05 4.04
CA SER A 41 -3.51 10.61 2.72
C SER A 41 -3.24 9.62 1.57
N GLY A 42 -2.15 8.85 1.65
CA GLY A 42 -1.88 7.77 0.71
C GLY A 42 -2.92 6.66 0.78
N VAL A 43 -3.43 6.34 1.98
CA VAL A 43 -4.52 5.36 2.16
C VAL A 43 -5.80 5.83 1.48
N ARG A 44 -6.21 7.09 1.67
CA ARG A 44 -7.39 7.64 0.98
C ARG A 44 -7.24 7.65 -0.53
N THR A 45 -6.04 7.93 -1.02
CA THR A 45 -5.74 7.85 -2.46
C THR A 45 -5.88 6.41 -2.95
N LEU A 46 -5.35 5.43 -2.20
CA LEU A 46 -5.54 4.01 -2.52
C LEU A 46 -7.03 3.63 -2.53
N ALA A 47 -7.84 4.10 -1.57
CA ALA A 47 -9.28 3.85 -1.53
C ALA A 47 -9.96 4.24 -2.86
N ALA A 48 -9.67 5.45 -3.36
CA ALA A 48 -10.21 5.91 -4.65
C ALA A 48 -9.67 5.10 -5.84
N LEU A 49 -8.39 4.70 -5.81
CA LEU A 49 -7.78 3.92 -6.90
C LEU A 49 -8.35 2.52 -7.05
N ARG A 50 -8.79 1.89 -5.94
CA ARG A 50 -9.31 0.51 -5.94
C ARG A 50 -10.57 0.32 -6.77
N GLU A 51 -11.33 1.38 -7.01
CA GLU A 51 -12.52 1.34 -7.87
C GLU A 51 -12.16 1.33 -9.37
N GLY A 52 -11.01 1.92 -9.73
CA GLY A 52 -10.66 2.20 -11.12
C GLY A 52 -9.45 1.44 -11.66
N VAL A 53 -8.67 0.77 -10.80
CA VAL A 53 -7.47 0.02 -11.18
C VAL A 53 -7.67 -1.47 -10.88
N PRO A 54 -7.70 -2.34 -11.90
CA PRO A 54 -7.81 -3.79 -11.69
C PRO A 54 -6.70 -4.31 -10.76
N GLY A 55 -7.04 -5.23 -9.86
CA GLY A 55 -6.08 -5.87 -8.96
C GLY A 55 -5.75 -5.09 -7.69
N PHE A 56 -5.90 -3.75 -7.68
CA PHE A 56 -5.63 -2.91 -6.50
C PHE A 56 -6.46 -3.30 -5.26
N ALA A 57 -7.65 -3.86 -5.46
CA ALA A 57 -8.45 -4.34 -4.33
C ALA A 57 -7.87 -5.58 -3.63
N LEU A 58 -6.97 -6.31 -4.30
CA LEU A 58 -6.43 -7.59 -3.84
C LEU A 58 -5.01 -7.48 -3.27
N VAL A 59 -4.28 -6.41 -3.61
CA VAL A 59 -2.89 -6.25 -3.14
C VAL A 59 -2.81 -6.20 -1.62
N ARG A 60 -1.69 -6.68 -1.09
CA ARG A 60 -1.35 -6.64 0.35
C ARG A 60 -0.82 -5.25 0.71
N LYS A 61 -1.07 -4.80 1.93
CA LYS A 61 -0.79 -3.46 2.43
C LYS A 61 0.36 -3.53 3.41
N ALA A 62 1.44 -2.82 3.08
CA ALA A 62 2.51 -2.53 4.01
C ALA A 62 2.39 -1.09 4.51
N SER A 63 2.43 -0.90 5.83
CA SER A 63 2.31 0.39 6.48
C SER A 63 3.65 0.84 7.09
N ILE A 64 3.99 2.12 6.92
CA ILE A 64 5.21 2.71 7.51
C ILE A 64 5.14 2.89 9.04
N GLY A 65 3.96 2.72 9.62
CA GLY A 65 3.78 2.79 11.07
C GLY A 65 2.33 2.85 11.50
N ARG A 66 2.12 2.97 12.82
CA ARG A 66 0.80 2.83 13.45
C ARG A 66 -0.26 3.82 12.93
N THR A 67 0.11 5.08 12.74
CA THR A 67 -0.83 6.10 12.24
C THR A 67 -1.39 5.72 10.86
N THR A 68 -0.56 5.15 9.99
CA THR A 68 -0.99 4.72 8.66
C THR A 68 -1.75 3.39 8.70
N SER A 69 -1.41 2.46 9.59
CA SER A 69 -2.17 1.20 9.73
C SER A 69 -3.57 1.43 10.28
N THR A 70 -3.74 2.34 11.25
CA THR A 70 -5.07 2.75 11.73
C THR A 70 -5.90 3.40 10.63
N ALA A 71 -5.27 4.17 9.73
CA ALA A 71 -5.97 4.73 8.59
C ALA A 71 -6.41 3.65 7.59
N ILE A 72 -5.62 2.59 7.39
CA ILE A 72 -6.01 1.42 6.57
C ILE A 72 -7.27 0.77 7.14
N GLU A 73 -7.34 0.58 8.46
CA GLU A 73 -8.53 0.05 9.13
C GLU A 73 -9.75 0.95 8.94
N SER A 74 -9.63 2.26 9.15
CA SER A 74 -10.78 3.17 9.09
C SER A 74 -11.25 3.50 7.68
N GLU A 75 -10.33 3.65 6.73
CA GLU A 75 -10.64 4.11 5.36
C GLU A 75 -10.93 2.94 4.41
N LEU A 76 -10.31 1.78 4.64
CA LEU A 76 -10.44 0.60 3.76
C LEU A 76 -11.23 -0.55 4.41
N GLY A 77 -11.44 -0.53 5.73
CA GLY A 77 -12.06 -1.64 6.45
C GLY A 77 -11.17 -2.89 6.51
N GLU A 78 -9.86 -2.73 6.36
CA GLU A 78 -8.88 -3.82 6.24
C GLU A 78 -7.73 -3.65 7.23
N VAL A 79 -6.95 -4.71 7.45
CA VAL A 79 -5.77 -4.66 8.31
C VAL A 79 -4.52 -4.67 7.43
N ALA A 80 -3.52 -3.87 7.80
CA ALA A 80 -2.22 -3.94 7.16
C ALA A 80 -1.52 -5.27 7.48
N GLU A 81 -1.16 -6.02 6.46
CA GLU A 81 -0.46 -7.30 6.57
C GLU A 81 0.95 -7.13 7.13
N ALA A 82 1.59 -5.99 6.85
CA ALA A 82 2.89 -5.63 7.41
C ALA A 82 2.86 -4.21 7.98
N VAL A 83 3.40 -4.02 9.18
CA VAL A 83 3.52 -2.70 9.82
C VAL A 83 4.96 -2.51 10.30
N ALA A 84 5.62 -1.45 9.85
CA ALA A 84 6.97 -1.14 10.27
C ALA A 84 7.00 -0.60 11.71
N ASP A 85 7.93 -1.10 12.53
CA ASP A 85 8.14 -0.63 13.91
C ASP A 85 8.73 0.79 13.98
N LYS A 86 9.41 1.23 12.92
CA LYS A 86 9.94 2.59 12.78
C LYS A 86 9.72 3.08 11.36
N PRO A 87 9.50 4.38 11.16
CA PRO A 87 9.22 4.94 9.84
C PRO A 87 10.51 5.15 9.04
N ASN A 88 11.18 4.06 8.69
CA ASN A 88 12.36 4.06 7.84
C ASN A 88 12.37 2.85 6.89
N ALA A 89 13.19 2.93 5.84
CA ALA A 89 13.22 1.94 4.77
C ALA A 89 13.60 0.53 5.26
N GLU A 90 14.54 0.43 6.21
CA GLU A 90 15.02 -0.84 6.75
C GLU A 90 13.89 -1.58 7.48
N LYS A 91 13.20 -0.89 8.40
CA LYS A 91 12.09 -1.46 9.17
C LYS A 91 10.86 -1.74 8.32
N PHE A 92 10.64 -0.95 7.27
CA PHE A 92 9.59 -1.20 6.31
C PHE A 92 9.80 -2.51 5.54
N LEU A 93 11.02 -2.71 5.01
CA LEU A 93 11.38 -3.92 4.30
C LEU A 93 11.40 -5.15 5.23
N GLU A 94 11.87 -4.98 6.46
CA GLU A 94 11.87 -6.03 7.48
C GLU A 94 10.45 -6.53 7.75
N ALA A 95 9.47 -5.64 7.94
CA ALA A 95 8.09 -6.02 8.19
C ALA A 95 7.47 -6.85 7.06
N ILE A 96 7.70 -6.45 5.79
CA ILE A 96 7.25 -7.21 4.61
C ILE A 96 7.87 -8.61 4.60
N ARG A 97 9.19 -8.71 4.80
CA ARG A 97 9.92 -9.99 4.79
C ARG A 97 9.45 -10.92 5.90
N GLN A 98 9.18 -10.40 7.09
CA GLN A 98 8.66 -11.18 8.21
C GLN A 98 7.27 -11.75 7.87
N HIS A 99 6.38 -10.95 7.28
CA HIS A 99 5.07 -11.42 6.85
C HIS A 99 5.18 -12.53 5.79
N ASP A 100 5.99 -12.33 4.75
CA ASP A 100 6.15 -13.31 3.67
C ASP A 100 6.82 -14.62 4.13
N ALA A 101 7.67 -14.57 5.17
CA ALA A 101 8.28 -15.78 5.74
C ALA A 101 7.26 -16.64 6.51
N VAL A 102 6.24 -16.02 7.12
CA VAL A 102 5.19 -16.70 7.90
C VAL A 102 4.04 -17.17 7.02
N SER A 103 3.78 -16.44 5.93
CA SER A 103 2.76 -16.76 4.93
C SER A 103 3.43 -17.15 3.62
N PRO A 104 4.05 -18.34 3.51
CA PRO A 104 4.64 -18.78 2.26
C PRO A 104 3.52 -18.92 1.24
N SER A 105 3.39 -17.95 0.35
CA SER A 105 2.58 -18.11 -0.84
C SER A 105 3.10 -19.34 -1.58
N HIS A 106 2.17 -20.23 -1.92
CA HIS A 106 2.42 -21.50 -2.59
C HIS A 106 3.28 -21.26 -3.84
N ARG A 107 4.61 -21.41 -3.71
CA ARG A 107 5.51 -21.54 -4.87
C ARG A 107 5.33 -22.95 -5.41
N THR A 108 4.24 -23.20 -6.12
CA THR A 108 4.20 -24.33 -7.06
C THR A 108 5.01 -23.94 -8.28
N SER A 109 6.21 -24.51 -8.32
CA SER A 109 7.01 -24.72 -9.51
C SER A 109 6.13 -25.39 -10.58
N GLU A 110 5.86 -24.68 -11.68
CA GLU A 110 5.50 -25.28 -12.96
C GLU A 110 6.18 -24.49 -14.09
N TYR A 111 7.50 -24.66 -14.19
CA TYR A 111 8.22 -24.57 -15.45
C TYR A 111 9.25 -25.69 -15.47
N GLY A 112 9.07 -26.63 -16.40
CA GLY A 112 10.02 -27.72 -16.62
C GLY A 112 9.44 -29.00 -17.22
N GLY A 113 8.33 -28.93 -17.97
CA GLY A 113 7.98 -29.96 -18.92
C GLY A 113 8.72 -29.72 -20.23
N SER A 114 9.69 -30.60 -20.54
CA SER A 114 10.05 -31.10 -21.88
C SER A 114 11.05 -32.24 -21.70
#